data_AF-D9WJ37-F1
#
_entry.id   AF-D9WJ37-F1
#
_cell.length_a   1.000
_cell.length_b   1.000
_cell.length_c   1.000
_cell.angle_alpha   90.00
_cell.angle_beta   90.00
_cell.angle_gamma   90.00
#
_symmetry.space_group_name_H-M   'P 1'
#
loop_
_entity.id
_entity.type
_entity.pdbx_description
1 polymer ?
#
loop_
_entity_poly.entity_id
_entity_poly.type
_entity_poly.pdbx_seq_one_letter_code
_entity_poly.pdbx_strand_id
1 'polypeptide(L)'
;MTGPLRPAFHEGQVLAATDLSATVEYARGSAARHARHLHEWGVVEGLGLATEPRTDPLTNVRYTEVSVAVGMAVDGTGREMVVTEPVVLRESDFEEVNARTATTTLSSLTRDGTPSAGPGLLLRQRARPG
;
A
#
# COMPACT_ATOMS: atom_id res chain seq x y z
N MET A 1 17.33 13.91 -15.36
CA MET A 1 17.26 13.00 -14.21
C MET A 1 18.61 13.05 -13.51
N THR A 2 18.69 13.69 -12.35
CA THR A 2 19.92 13.72 -11.54
C THR A 2 20.00 12.42 -10.74
N GLY A 3 21.15 11.76 -10.72
CA GLY A 3 21.36 10.52 -9.96
C GLY A 3 21.26 10.72 -8.44
N PRO A 4 21.29 9.63 -7.64
CA PRO A 4 21.24 9.75 -6.19
C PRO A 4 22.46 10.52 -5.65
N LEU A 5 22.23 11.41 -4.69
CA LEU A 5 23.28 12.11 -3.95
C LEU A 5 24.11 11.08 -3.16
N ARG A 6 25.43 11.09 -3.36
CA ARG A 6 26.38 10.23 -2.64
C ARG A 6 27.27 11.13 -1.78
N PRO A 7 27.04 11.21 -0.46
CA PRO A 7 27.88 12.02 0.42
C PRO A 7 29.33 11.56 0.40
N ALA A 8 30.25 12.51 0.41
CA ALA A 8 31.66 12.30 0.63
C ALA A 8 32.10 13.12 1.85
N PHE A 9 32.98 12.54 2.67
CA PHE A 9 33.41 13.13 3.93
C PHE A 9 34.92 13.29 3.96
N HIS A 10 35.38 14.34 4.63
CA HIS A 10 36.79 14.67 4.75
C HIS A 10 37.20 14.83 6.21
N GLU A 11 38.48 14.59 6.51
CA GLU A 11 39.02 14.78 7.86
C GLU A 11 38.91 16.24 8.31
N GLY A 12 38.48 16.45 9.55
CA GLY A 12 38.25 17.78 10.12
C GLY A 12 36.96 18.47 9.64
N GLN A 13 36.15 17.84 8.78
CA GLN A 13 34.86 18.39 8.36
C GLN A 13 33.87 18.44 9.52
N VAL A 14 33.19 19.59 9.69
CA VAL A 14 32.01 19.71 10.56
C VAL A 14 30.80 19.16 9.81
N LEU A 15 30.13 18.16 10.38
CA LEU A 15 28.95 17.52 9.78
C LEU A 15 27.69 18.30 10.13
N ALA A 16 26.94 18.70 9.11
CA ALA A 16 25.61 19.26 9.27
C ALA A 16 24.55 18.16 9.35
N ALA A 17 23.37 18.50 9.88
CA ALA A 17 22.22 17.60 9.86
C ALA A 17 21.88 17.12 8.43
N THR A 18 22.06 17.98 7.43
CA THR A 18 21.83 17.64 6.01
C THR A 18 22.76 16.53 5.53
N ASP A 19 24.01 16.50 5.99
CA ASP A 19 24.98 15.49 5.57
C ASP A 19 24.63 14.10 6.13
N LEU A 20 24.16 14.07 7.38
CA LEU A 20 23.65 12.88 8.04
C LEU A 20 22.38 12.38 7.36
N SER A 21 21.42 13.27 7.12
CA SER A 21 20.19 12.95 6.39
C SER A 21 20.49 12.41 4.99
N ALA A 22 21.41 13.03 4.25
CA ALA A 22 21.80 12.57 2.91
C ALA A 22 22.39 11.16 2.93
N THR A 23 23.11 10.79 3.99
CA THR A 23 23.66 9.43 4.16
C THR A 23 22.54 8.40 4.37
N VAL A 24 21.59 8.71 5.26
CA VAL A 24 20.43 7.84 5.54
C VAL A 24 19.55 7.67 4.30
N GLU A 25 19.25 8.78 3.62
CA GLU A 25 18.41 8.77 2.42
C GLU A 25 19.08 8.07 1.24
N TYR A 26 20.40 8.19 1.10
CA TYR A 26 21.15 7.43 0.09
C TYR A 26 20.98 5.92 0.30
N ALA A 27 21.16 5.44 1.53
CA ALA A 27 21.02 4.03 1.88
C ALA A 27 19.57 3.53 1.69
N ARG A 28 18.58 4.27 2.23
CA ARG A 28 17.15 3.96 2.06
C ARG A 28 16.74 3.92 0.59
N GLY A 29 17.15 4.92 -0.19
CA GLY A 29 16.86 4.98 -1.61
C GLY A 29 17.51 3.83 -2.38
N SER A 30 18.69 3.36 -1.96
CA SER A 30 19.32 2.19 -2.56
C SER A 30 18.54 0.90 -2.28
N ALA A 31 18.14 0.68 -1.02
CA ALA A 31 17.32 -0.47 -0.64
C ALA A 31 15.96 -0.47 -1.36
N ALA A 32 15.28 0.68 -1.40
CA ALA A 32 13.98 0.80 -2.06
C ALA A 32 14.07 0.54 -3.57
N ARG A 33 15.13 1.03 -4.24
CA ARG A 33 15.36 0.71 -5.66
C ARG A 33 15.65 -0.77 -5.87
N HIS A 34 16.41 -1.40 -4.98
CA HIS A 34 16.69 -2.83 -5.05
C HIS A 34 15.39 -3.64 -4.91
N ALA A 35 14.61 -3.37 -3.87
CA ALA A 35 13.33 -4.02 -3.64
C ALA A 35 12.37 -3.83 -4.82
N ARG A 36 12.19 -2.60 -5.31
CA ARG A 36 11.24 -2.29 -6.39
C ARG A 36 11.55 -2.98 -7.73
N HIS A 37 12.82 -3.05 -8.12
CA HIS A 37 13.19 -3.48 -9.48
C HIS A 37 13.60 -4.94 -9.57
N LEU A 38 13.99 -5.56 -8.44
CA LEU A 38 14.50 -6.94 -8.43
C LEU A 38 13.60 -7.91 -7.66
N HIS A 39 12.58 -7.42 -6.94
CA HIS A 39 11.69 -8.25 -6.13
C HIS A 39 10.23 -7.89 -6.36
N GLU A 40 9.36 -8.84 -6.03
CA GLU A 40 7.92 -8.58 -5.96
C GLU A 40 7.59 -7.87 -4.63
N TRP A 41 6.58 -7.01 -4.65
CA TRP A 41 6.09 -6.32 -3.46
C TRP A 41 5.00 -7.15 -2.77
N GLY A 42 4.75 -6.89 -1.48
CA GLY A 42 3.75 -7.64 -0.72
C GLY A 42 4.08 -7.77 0.76
N VAL A 43 3.31 -8.63 1.45
CA VAL A 43 3.53 -8.99 2.86
C VAL A 43 4.76 -9.88 2.95
N VAL A 44 5.71 -9.49 3.80
CA VAL A 44 6.91 -10.27 4.12
C VAL A 44 6.58 -11.26 5.23
N GLU A 45 6.02 -10.75 6.33
CA GLU A 45 5.59 -11.53 7.48
C GLU A 45 4.50 -10.81 8.27
N GLY A 46 3.66 -11.56 8.98
CA GLY A 46 2.63 -11.01 9.84
C GLY A 46 1.51 -10.28 9.07
N LEU A 47 1.07 -9.13 9.58
CA LEU A 47 0.00 -8.29 9.00
C LEU A 47 -1.33 -9.03 8.75
N GLY A 48 -1.59 -10.09 9.50
CA GLY A 48 -2.87 -10.80 9.47
C GLY A 48 -4.00 -9.89 9.97
N LEU A 49 -5.19 -10.07 9.38
CA LEU A 49 -6.39 -9.36 9.83
C LEU A 49 -7.14 -10.21 10.85
N ALA A 50 -7.55 -9.59 11.95
CA ALA A 50 -8.47 -10.15 12.92
C ALA A 50 -9.76 -9.32 12.94
N THR A 51 -10.90 -10.00 13.02
CA THR A 51 -12.22 -9.39 13.07
C THR A 51 -12.91 -9.76 14.36
N GLU A 52 -13.46 -8.77 15.07
CA GLU A 52 -14.18 -9.00 16.31
C GLU A 52 -15.57 -8.33 16.25
N PRO A 53 -16.67 -9.05 16.52
CA PRO A 53 -17.98 -8.45 16.56
C PRO A 53 -18.10 -7.51 17.77
N ARG A 54 -18.56 -6.29 17.53
CA ARG A 54 -18.74 -5.26 18.56
C ARG A 54 -20.13 -4.63 18.45
N THR A 55 -20.57 -4.02 19.55
CA THR A 55 -21.79 -3.23 19.62
C THR A 55 -21.43 -1.87 20.19
N ASP A 56 -21.83 -0.81 19.50
CA ASP A 56 -21.69 0.55 20.02
C ASP A 56 -22.61 0.70 21.25
N PRO A 57 -22.07 1.03 22.44
CA PRO A 57 -22.86 1.09 23.66
C PRO A 57 -23.83 2.28 23.72
N LEU A 58 -23.60 3.32 22.91
CA LEU A 58 -24.45 4.52 22.84
C LEU A 58 -25.58 4.35 21.82
N THR A 59 -25.28 3.73 20.67
CA THR A 59 -26.23 3.61 19.55
C THR A 59 -26.87 2.22 19.43
N ASN A 60 -26.36 1.21 20.15
CA ASN A 60 -26.72 -0.21 20.02
C ASN A 60 -26.53 -0.79 18.59
N VAL A 61 -25.78 -0.10 17.73
CA VAL A 61 -25.47 -0.59 16.38
C VAL A 61 -24.37 -1.64 16.46
N ARG A 62 -24.58 -2.78 15.80
CA ARG A 62 -23.57 -3.83 15.65
C ARG A 62 -22.60 -3.48 14.51
N TYR A 63 -21.32 -3.66 14.74
CA TYR A 63 -20.26 -3.50 13.75
C TYR A 63 -19.19 -4.58 13.93
N THR A 64 -18.30 -4.70 12.95
CA THR A 64 -17.12 -5.57 13.04
C THR A 64 -15.90 -4.69 13.20
N GLU A 65 -15.21 -4.80 14.32
CA GLU A 65 -13.90 -4.18 14.50
C GLU A 65 -12.87 -5.01 13.74
N VAL A 66 -12.06 -4.37 12.91
CA VAL A 66 -10.97 -5.01 12.17
C VAL A 66 -9.65 -4.50 12.72
N SER A 67 -8.72 -5.41 13.02
CA SER A 67 -7.36 -5.06 13.42
C SER A 67 -6.34 -5.76 12.54
N VAL A 68 -5.19 -5.10 12.36
CA VAL A 68 -4.01 -5.66 11.70
C VAL A 68 -2.98 -6.05 12.75
N ALA A 69 -2.45 -7.27 12.66
CA ALA A 69 -1.41 -7.78 13.53
C ALA A 69 -0.04 -7.16 13.21
N VAL A 70 0.92 -7.32 14.13
CA VAL A 70 2.35 -7.00 13.90
C VAL A 70 2.85 -7.67 12.62
N GLY A 71 3.71 -6.96 11.90
CA GLY A 71 4.37 -7.52 10.72
C GLY A 71 4.99 -6.46 9.84
N MET A 72 5.42 -6.90 8.66
CA MET A 72 6.15 -6.11 7.69
C MET A 72 5.66 -6.39 6.28
N ALA A 73 5.61 -5.33 5.48
CA ALA A 73 5.39 -5.41 4.04
C ALA A 73 6.36 -4.50 3.29
N VAL A 74 6.50 -4.77 1.99
CA VAL A 74 7.14 -3.87 1.03
C VAL A 74 6.06 -3.39 0.07
N ASP A 75 5.87 -2.08 -0.05
CA ASP A 75 4.91 -1.51 -0.99
C ASP A 75 5.45 -1.52 -2.44
N GLY A 76 4.59 -1.22 -3.43
CA GLY A 76 4.97 -1.20 -4.85
C GLY A 76 6.06 -0.18 -5.20
N THR A 77 6.45 0.71 -4.28
CA THR A 77 7.57 1.63 -4.44
C THR A 77 8.87 1.09 -3.86
N GLY A 78 8.86 -0.12 -3.29
CA GLY A 78 10.00 -0.72 -2.60
C GLY A 78 10.21 -0.17 -1.19
N ARG A 79 9.27 0.60 -0.64
CA ARG A 79 9.35 1.12 0.73
C ARG A 79 8.86 0.06 1.70
N GLU A 80 9.62 -0.12 2.76
CA GLU A 80 9.26 -0.98 3.88
C GLU A 80 8.19 -0.33 4.76
N MET A 81 7.18 -1.10 5.14
CA MET A 81 6.11 -0.73 6.06
C MET A 81 6.13 -1.71 7.23
N VAL A 82 6.19 -1.19 8.46
CA VAL A 82 6.29 -2.01 9.67
C VAL A 82 5.18 -1.62 10.63
N VAL A 83 4.46 -2.62 11.13
CA VAL A 83 3.47 -2.51 12.21
C VAL A 83 4.08 -3.16 13.44
N THR A 84 4.44 -2.35 14.44
CA THR A 84 5.17 -2.82 15.64
C THR A 84 4.26 -3.28 16.78
N GLU A 85 2.96 -2.98 16.69
CA GLU A 85 1.92 -3.45 17.61
C GLU A 85 0.58 -3.61 16.86
N PRO A 86 -0.37 -4.42 17.34
CA PRO A 86 -1.66 -4.54 16.68
C PRO A 86 -2.40 -3.21 16.58
N VAL A 87 -2.90 -2.87 15.39
CA VAL A 87 -3.61 -1.60 15.14
C VAL A 87 -5.05 -1.87 14.71
N VAL A 88 -6.01 -1.20 15.35
CA VAL A 88 -7.41 -1.19 14.92
C VAL A 88 -7.56 -0.27 13.72
N LEU A 89 -8.13 -0.78 12.63
CA LEU A 89 -8.41 -0.03 11.41
C LEU A 89 -9.75 0.70 11.58
N ARG A 90 -9.74 2.03 11.52
CA ARG A 90 -10.96 2.83 11.57
C ARG A 90 -11.36 3.22 10.17
N GLU A 91 -12.67 3.26 9.90
CA GLU A 91 -13.18 3.71 8.59
C GLU A 91 -12.70 5.13 8.25
N SER A 92 -12.52 5.98 9.26
CA SER A 92 -11.97 7.34 9.11
C SER A 92 -10.54 7.39 8.59
N ASP A 93 -9.79 6.29 8.67
CA ASP A 93 -8.39 6.23 8.26
C ASP A 93 -8.25 5.97 6.75
N PHE A 94 -9.36 5.69 6.05
CA PHE A 94 -9.39 5.38 4.63
C PHE A 94 -9.98 6.54 3.82
N GLU A 95 -9.24 7.02 2.82
CA GLU A 95 -9.72 8.05 1.89
C GLU A 95 -10.75 7.52 0.88
N GLU A 96 -10.72 6.20 0.62
CA GLU A 96 -11.69 5.50 -0.21
C GLU A 96 -12.13 4.21 0.47
N VAL A 97 -13.44 4.08 0.70
CA VAL A 97 -14.02 2.80 1.08
C VAL A 97 -14.15 1.99 -0.20
N ASN A 98 -13.32 0.95 -0.34
CA ASN A 98 -13.54 -0.11 -1.32
C ASN A 98 -14.79 -0.91 -0.90
N ALA A 99 -15.95 -0.27 -0.98
CA ALA A 99 -17.21 -0.95 -0.90
C ALA A 99 -17.23 -1.87 -2.12
N ARG A 100 -17.15 -3.17 -1.89
CA ARG A 100 -17.54 -4.20 -2.85
C ARG A 100 -19.06 -4.13 -3.03
N THR A 101 -19.56 -2.98 -3.47
CA THR A 101 -20.93 -2.69 -3.88
C THR A 101 -20.88 -2.19 -5.31
N ALA A 102 -20.49 -3.09 -6.21
CA ALA A 102 -20.93 -3.01 -7.58
C ALA A 102 -21.44 -4.40 -7.94
N THR A 103 -22.76 -4.57 -7.89
CA THR A 103 -23.43 -5.48 -8.82
C THR A 103 -23.14 -4.93 -10.21
N THR A 104 -22.01 -5.32 -10.80
CA THR A 104 -21.71 -4.99 -12.18
C THR A 104 -22.65 -5.82 -13.05
N THR A 105 -23.75 -5.22 -13.51
CA THR A 105 -24.52 -5.76 -14.62
C THR A 105 -23.62 -5.74 -15.85
N LEU A 106 -23.08 -6.89 -16.22
CA LEU A 106 -22.30 -7.09 -17.44
C LEU A 106 -23.19 -6.88 -18.67
N SER A 107 -23.15 -5.69 -19.28
CA SER A 107 -23.58 -5.52 -20.67
C SER A 107 -22.39 -5.80 -21.59
N SER A 108 -22.27 -7.04 -22.05
CA SER A 108 -21.35 -7.41 -23.12
C SER A 108 -21.79 -6.75 -24.43
N LEU A 109 -21.01 -5.82 -24.98
CA LEU A 109 -21.11 -5.45 -26.39
C LEU A 109 -20.17 -6.36 -27.18
N THR A 110 -20.71 -7.41 -27.80
CA THR A 110 -20.03 -8.06 -28.94
C THR A 110 -19.99 -7.07 -30.11
N ARG A 111 -19.00 -7.21 -30.99
CA ARG A 111 -18.81 -6.36 -32.18
C ARG A 111 -20.03 -6.29 -33.13
N ASP A 112 -21.01 -7.17 -32.96
CA ASP A 112 -22.28 -7.20 -33.74
C ASP A 112 -23.54 -6.82 -32.94
N GLY A 113 -23.41 -6.12 -31.80
CA GLY A 113 -24.53 -5.41 -31.18
C GLY A 113 -25.64 -6.27 -30.55
N THR A 114 -25.41 -7.57 -30.28
CA THR A 114 -26.35 -8.43 -29.53
C THR A 114 -25.78 -8.82 -28.15
N PRO A 115 -26.56 -8.72 -27.05
CA PRO A 115 -26.06 -9.07 -25.73
C PRO A 115 -25.99 -10.61 -25.55
N SER A 116 -24.84 -11.13 -25.10
CA SER A 116 -24.64 -12.54 -24.75
C SER A 116 -24.04 -12.65 -23.34
N ALA A 117 -24.81 -13.27 -22.43
CA ALA A 117 -24.44 -13.41 -21.02
C ALA A 117 -23.41 -14.54 -20.82
N GLY A 118 -22.21 -14.19 -20.35
CA GLY A 118 -21.20 -15.13 -19.89
C GLY A 118 -20.16 -14.45 -18.99
N PRO A 119 -19.71 -15.06 -17.87
CA PRO A 119 -18.81 -14.42 -16.92
C PRO A 119 -17.35 -14.55 -17.40
N GLY A 120 -16.84 -13.51 -18.04
CA GLY A 120 -15.42 -13.36 -18.39
C GLY A 120 -14.85 -12.11 -17.72
N LEU A 121 -14.00 -12.30 -16.70
CA LEU A 121 -13.25 -11.23 -16.04
C LEU A 121 -12.20 -10.68 -17.01
N LEU A 122 -12.27 -9.39 -17.36
CA LEU A 122 -11.20 -8.70 -18.05
C LEU A 122 -10.85 -7.42 -17.30
N LEU A 123 -9.91 -7.54 -16.37
CA LEU A 123 -9.34 -6.43 -15.62
C LEU A 123 -8.38 -5.66 -16.55
N ARG A 124 -8.74 -4.45 -16.96
CA ARG A 124 -7.78 -3.47 -17.49
C ARG A 124 -7.73 -2.26 -16.56
N GLN A 125 -6.79 -2.28 -15.62
CA GLN A 125 -6.30 -1.04 -15.03
C GLN A 125 -5.55 -0.26 -16.12
N ARG A 126 -6.13 0.87 -16.56
CA ARG A 126 -5.33 1.92 -17.19
C ARG A 126 -4.82 2.82 -16.08
N ALA A 127 -3.52 2.74 -15.82
CA ALA A 127 -2.82 3.82 -15.13
C ALA A 127 -2.98 5.12 -15.95
N ARG A 128 -3.42 6.21 -15.31
CA ARG A 128 -3.24 7.54 -15.90
C ARG A 128 -1.82 8.03 -15.57
N PRO A 129 -1.07 8.55 -16.55
CA PRO A 129 0.11 9.35 -16.28
C PRO A 129 -0.33 10.81 -16.02
N GLY A 130 0.37 11.47 -15.10
CA GLY A 130 0.23 12.91 -14.83
C GLY A 130 0.18 13.20 -13.35
#